data_AF-A0A3E4TKK8-F1
#
_entry.id   AF-A0A3E4TKK8-F1
#
_cell.length_a   1.000
_cell.length_b   1.000
_cell.length_c   1.000
_cell.angle_alpha   90.00
_cell.angle_beta   90.00
_cell.angle_gamma   90.00
#
_symmetry.space_group_name_H-M   'P 1'
#
loop_
_entity.id
_entity.type
_entity.pdbx_description
1 polymer ?
#
loop_
_entity_poly.entity_id
_entity_poly.type
_entity_poly.pdbx_seq_one_letter_code
_entity_poly.pdbx_strand_id
1 'polypeptide(L)'
;MRAYTVETVIGLLWSTRSRPSEPIKLTIADVNLEQQLLHIQKTKFSKERIIPIDDSVSAKLQSYKQRISNKLDYKMPYEAFFIQRKAFL
;
A
#
# COMPACT_ATOMS: atom_id res chain seq x y z
N MET A 1 -9.72 6.74 -10.44
CA MET A 1 -8.50 6.24 -9.74
C MET A 1 -8.31 6.86 -8.37
N ARG A 2 -8.32 8.20 -8.19
CA ARG A 2 -8.11 8.82 -6.87
C ARG A 2 -9.08 8.37 -5.79
N ALA A 3 -10.39 8.42 -6.05
CA ALA A 3 -11.40 8.00 -5.08
C ALA A 3 -11.15 6.55 -4.58
N TYR A 4 -10.83 5.65 -5.51
CA TYR A 4 -10.54 4.25 -5.19
C TYR A 4 -9.23 4.04 -4.43
N THR A 5 -8.17 4.78 -4.76
CA THR A 5 -6.94 4.80 -3.94
C THR A 5 -7.24 5.28 -2.52
N VAL A 6 -8.01 6.38 -2.38
CA VAL A 6 -8.37 6.95 -1.07
C VAL A 6 -9.21 5.96 -0.27
N GLU A 7 -10.22 5.33 -0.88
CA GLU A 7 -11.04 4.30 -0.25
C GLU A 7 -10.18 3.14 0.27
N THR A 8 -9.28 2.63 -0.57
CA THR A 8 -8.40 1.51 -0.21
C THR A 8 -7.45 1.90 0.93
N VAL A 9 -6.88 3.11 0.88
CA VAL A 9 -6.01 3.63 1.95
C VAL A 9 -6.76 3.83 3.26
N ILE A 10 -7.98 4.37 3.24
CA ILE A 10 -8.80 4.53 4.45
C ILE A 10 -9.12 3.17 5.07
N GLY A 11 -9.53 2.20 4.25
CA GLY A 11 -9.77 0.83 4.72
C GLY A 11 -8.52 0.19 5.33
N LEU A 12 -7.35 0.48 4.75
CA LEU A 12 -6.09 -0.02 5.29
C LEU A 12 -5.70 0.64 6.62
N LEU A 13 -5.91 1.95 6.75
CA LEU A 13 -5.66 2.67 8.00
C LEU A 13 -6.54 2.15 9.14
N TRP A 14 -7.80 1.86 8.84
CA TRP A 14 -8.76 1.33 9.82
C TRP A 14 -8.37 -0.06 10.33
N SER A 15 -7.93 -0.96 9.43
CA SER A 15 -7.59 -2.35 9.76
C SER A 15 -6.24 -2.51 10.43
N THR A 16 -5.23 -1.74 10.01
CA THR A 16 -3.83 -1.93 10.46
C THR A 16 -3.40 -1.01 11.58
N ARG A 17 -4.26 -0.04 11.96
CA ARG A 17 -3.94 1.04 12.90
C ARG A 17 -2.64 1.76 12.54
N SER A 18 -2.34 1.84 11.25
CA SER A 18 -1.16 2.51 10.73
C SER A 18 -1.33 4.02 10.76
N ARG A 19 -0.23 4.77 10.84
CA ARG A 19 -0.27 6.23 10.74
C ARG A 19 -0.59 6.63 9.30
N PRO A 20 -1.28 7.76 9.05
CA PRO A 20 -1.64 8.19 7.70
C PRO A 20 -0.47 8.25 6.70
N SER A 21 0.74 8.54 7.19
CA SER A 21 1.94 8.63 6.37
C SER A 21 2.57 7.28 6.00
N GLU A 22 2.17 6.17 6.62
CA GLU A 22 2.75 4.84 6.40
C GLU A 22 2.20 4.20 5.11
N PRO A 23 0.87 4.09 4.87
CA PRO A 23 0.35 3.53 3.62
C PRO A 23 0.82 4.27 2.37
N ILE A 24 1.03 5.59 2.46
CA ILE A 24 1.48 6.42 1.33
C ILE A 24 2.92 6.06 0.92
N LYS A 25 3.71 5.53 1.86
CA LYS A 25 5.12 5.15 1.63
C LYS A 25 5.29 3.67 1.29
N LEU A 26 4.24 2.86 1.37
CA LEU A 26 4.32 1.44 1.04
C LEU A 26 4.81 1.28 -0.40
N THR A 27 5.87 0.48 -0.54
CA THR A 27 6.35 0.02 -1.85
C THR A 27 5.66 -1.29 -2.22
N ILE A 28 5.87 -1.75 -3.46
CA ILE A 28 5.34 -3.03 -3.92
C ILE A 28 5.93 -4.20 -3.12
N ALA A 29 7.22 -4.12 -2.75
CA ALA A 29 7.88 -5.13 -1.93
C ALA A 29 7.36 -5.16 -0.49
N ASP A 30 6.85 -4.04 0.01
CA ASP A 30 6.31 -3.95 1.36
C ASP A 30 4.93 -4.62 1.50
N VAL A 31 4.29 -5.01 0.39
CA VAL A 31 2.96 -5.62 0.38
C VAL A 31 3.03 -7.07 -0.09
N ASN A 32 3.06 -8.00 0.87
CA ASN A 32 3.03 -9.43 0.61
C ASN A 32 1.61 -9.97 0.75
N LEU A 33 0.90 -10.07 -0.38
CA LEU A 33 -0.49 -10.56 -0.40
C LEU A 33 -0.59 -12.08 -0.25
N GLU A 34 0.46 -12.84 -0.56
CA GLU A 34 0.49 -14.30 -0.40
C GLU A 34 0.56 -14.69 1.08
N GLN A 35 1.40 -13.98 1.83
CA GLN A 35 1.54 -14.19 3.28
C GLN A 35 0.61 -13.29 4.09
N GLN A 36 -0.14 -12.39 3.44
CA GLN A 36 -1.01 -11.40 4.08
C GLN A 36 -0.26 -10.54 5.10
N LEU A 37 0.92 -10.06 4.70
CA LEU A 37 1.80 -9.25 5.53
C LEU A 37 2.08 -7.90 4.88
N LEU A 38 2.07 -6.87 5.71
CA LEU A 38 2.60 -5.55 5.37
C LEU A 38 3.87 -5.29 6.13
N HIS A 39 4.90 -4.88 5.40
CA HIS A 39 6.15 -4.43 5.96
C HIS A 39 6.14 -2.90 6.09
N ILE A 40 6.01 -2.40 7.32
CA ILE A 40 6.10 -0.97 7.56
C ILE A 40 7.54 -0.62 7.86
N GLN A 41 8.21 -0.03 6.86
CA GLN A 41 9.58 0.43 6.97
C GLN A 41 9.73 1.57 8.00
N LYS A 42 10.94 1.72 8.55
CA LYS A 42 11.25 2.75 9.55
C LYS A 42 10.85 4.14 9.05
N THR A 43 10.12 4.87 9.88
CA THR A 43 9.93 6.31 9.70
C THR A 43 10.84 7.07 10.66
N LYS A 44 10.93 8.40 10.48
CA LYS A 44 11.80 9.30 11.28
C LYS A 44 11.69 9.10 12.80
N PHE A 45 10.61 8.50 13.31
CA PHE A 45 10.38 8.24 14.73
C PHE A 45 9.75 6.88 15.03
N SER A 46 9.83 5.89 14.13
CA SER A 46 9.16 4.60 14.36
C SER A 46 9.97 3.42 13.90
N LYS A 47 9.91 2.37 14.73
CA LYS A 47 10.51 1.07 14.47
C LYS A 47 9.81 0.41 13.29
N GLU A 48 10.59 -0.36 12.57
CA GLU A 48 10.11 -1.29 11.55
C GLU A 48 9.19 -2.34 12.20
N ARG A 49 8.14 -2.73 11.49
CA ARG A 49 7.23 -3.78 11.96
C ARG A 49 6.57 -4.48 10.79
N ILE A 50 6.20 -5.73 11.03
CA ILE A 50 5.35 -6.52 10.15
C ILE A 50 3.93 -6.49 10.72
N ILE A 51 2.95 -6.16 9.89
CA ILE A 51 1.54 -6.15 10.26
C ILE A 51 0.82 -7.24 9.46
N PRO A 52 0.17 -8.22 10.11
CA PRO A 52 -0.73 -9.12 9.41
C PRO A 52 -1.98 -8.36 8.97
N ILE A 53 -2.47 -8.65 7.77
CA ILE A 53 -3.74 -8.11 7.25
C ILE A 53 -4.75 -9.24 7.14
N ASP A 54 -6.02 -8.95 7.35
CA ASP A 54 -7.09 -9.93 7.18
C ASP A 54 -7.41 -10.17 5.68
N ASP A 55 -8.13 -11.27 5.42
CA ASP A 55 -8.55 -11.68 4.08
C ASP A 55 -9.29 -10.57 3.31
N SER A 56 -10.13 -9.78 4.00
CA SER A 56 -10.93 -8.74 3.36
C SER A 56 -10.04 -7.58 2.87
N VAL A 57 -9.03 -7.23 3.66
CA VAL A 57 -8.02 -6.22 3.28
C VAL A 57 -7.13 -6.76 2.17
N SER A 58 -6.67 -8.00 2.25
CA SER A 58 -5.87 -8.63 1.21
C SER A 58 -6.61 -8.66 -0.14
N ALA A 59 -7.89 -9.05 -0.14
CA ALA A 59 -8.73 -9.06 -1.34
C ALA A 59 -8.89 -7.66 -1.95
N LYS A 60 -9.07 -6.63 -1.12
CA LYS A 60 -9.13 -5.23 -1.59
C LYS A 60 -7.80 -4.76 -2.18
N LEU A 61 -6.67 -5.08 -1.55
CA LEU A 61 -5.34 -4.73 -2.06
C LEU A 61 -5.00 -5.48 -3.36
N GLN A 62 -5.44 -6.73 -3.49
CA GLN A 62 -5.29 -7.50 -4.73
C GLN A 62 -6.12 -6.90 -5.87
N SER A 63 -7.38 -6.58 -5.59
CA SER A 63 -8.28 -5.88 -6.53
C SER A 63 -7.68 -4.53 -6.96
N TYR A 64 -7.11 -3.79 -5.99
CA TYR A 64 -6.38 -2.56 -6.27
C TYR A 64 -5.18 -2.79 -7.19
N LYS A 65 -4.31 -3.76 -6.88
CA LYS A 65 -3.13 -4.12 -7.67
C LYS A 65 -3.49 -4.48 -9.11
N GLN A 66 -4.54 -5.29 -9.31
CA GLN A 66 -5.06 -5.65 -10.63
C GLN A 66 -5.59 -4.44 -11.39
N ARG A 67 -6.28 -3.52 -10.71
CA ARG A 67 -6.85 -2.34 -11.36
C ARG A 67 -5.81 -1.32 -11.81
N ILE A 68 -4.63 -1.30 -11.17
CA ILE A 68 -3.53 -0.40 -11.52
C ILE A 68 -2.48 -1.02 -12.45
N SER A 69 -2.55 -2.33 -12.75
CA SER A 69 -1.55 -3.02 -13.58
C SER A 69 -1.41 -2.40 -14.96
N ASN A 70 -2.52 -1.99 -15.57
CA ASN A 70 -2.54 -1.43 -16.93
C ASN A 70 -2.05 0.02 -17.02
N LYS A 71 -1.61 0.62 -15.90
CA LYS A 71 -1.13 2.02 -15.85
C LYS A 71 0.32 2.16 -15.42
N LEU A 72 0.95 1.07 -15.01
CA LEU A 72 2.31 1.03 -14.51
C LEU A 72 3.00 -0.10 -15.28
N ASP A 73 3.41 0.21 -16.52
CA ASP A 73 3.95 -0.75 -17.49
C ASP A 73 5.19 -1.49 -16.97
N TYR A 74 5.87 -0.95 -15.96
CA TYR A 74 6.94 -1.60 -15.23
C TYR A 74 6.75 -1.34 -13.74
N LYS A 75 6.76 -2.39 -12.93
CA LYS A 75 6.64 -2.32 -11.48
C LYS A 75 7.92 -2.83 -10.83
N MET A 76 8.76 -1.89 -10.42
CA MET A 76 9.94 -2.25 -9.62
C MET A 76 9.52 -2.44 -8.16
N PRO A 77 10.15 -3.37 -7.41
CA PRO A 77 9.76 -3.66 -6.02
C PRO A 77 9.77 -2.42 -5.11
N TYR A 78 10.62 -1.44 -5.41
CA TYR A 78 10.79 -0.19 -4.65
C TYR A 78 9.81 0.93 -5.05
N GLU A 79 8.96 0.73 -6.07
CA GLU A 79 7.98 1.74 -6.44
C GLU A 79 6.77 1.73 -5.50
N ALA A 80 6.13 2.90 -5.38
CA ALA A 80 4.96 3.06 -4.53
C ALA A 80 3.83 2.08 -4.92
N PHE A 81 3.28 1.39 -3.92
CA PHE A 81 2.15 0.48 -4.11
C PHE A 81 0.90 1.23 -4.57
N PHE A 82 0.61 2.37 -3.94
CA PHE A 82 -0.51 3.23 -4.30
C PHE A 82 -0.10 4.29 -5.34
N ILE A 83 -0.94 4.48 -6.37
CA ILE A 83 -0.73 5.55 -7.36
C ILE A 83 -0.82 6.91 -6.66
N GLN A 84 0.28 7.66 -6.73
CA GLN A 84 0.39 9.03 -6.26
C GLN A 84 0.45 9.99 -7.44
N ARG A 85 -0.08 11.21 -7.27
CA ARG A 85 0.14 12.26 -8.26
C ARG A 85 1.60 12.71 -8.08
N LYS A 86 2.49 12.37 -9.01
CA LYS A 86 3.79 13.02 -9.08
C LYS A 86 3.52 14.50 -9.36
N ALA A 87 3.90 15.39 -8.45
CA ALA A 87 3.99 16.79 -8.78
C ALA A 87 5.16 16.92 -9.77
N PHE A 88 4.87 17.30 -11.00
CA PHE A 88 5.89 17.79 -11.91
C PHE A 88 6.42 19.10 -11.31
N LEU A 89 7.71 19.14 -11.00
CA LEU A 89 8.46 20.39 -10.87
C LEU A 89 8.91 20.82 -12.27
#